data_AF-A0A975IEI7-F1
#
_entry.id   AF-A0A975IEI7-F1
#
_cell.length_a   1.000
_cell.length_b   1.000
_cell.length_c   1.000
_cell.angle_alpha   90.00
_cell.angle_beta   90.00
_cell.angle_gamma   90.00
#
_symmetry.space_group_name_H-M   'P 1'
#
loop_
_entity.id
_entity.type
_entity.pdbx_description
1 polymer ?
#
loop_
_entity_poly.entity_id
_entity_poly.type
_entity_poly.pdbx_seq_one_letter_code
_entity_poly.pdbx_strand_id
1 'polypeptide(L)'
;MGKFTDQVKGYLDKGVAASKIALDKAGTVVQGLGELGVLKFEHKKLNSDKKKTLQRLGSEVYSLSSAKGVEQISFEDEKISGIIKELKTLDKEINKREKKIKAMEKDEKR
;
A
#
# COMPACT_ATOMS: atom_id res chain seq x y z
N MET A 1 47.34 -38.37 5.92
CA MET A 1 47.25 -36.95 5.53
C MET A 1 45.84 -36.66 5.00
N GLY A 2 44.87 -36.34 5.86
CA GLY A 2 43.47 -36.13 5.40
C GLY A 2 42.66 -35.14 6.25
N LYS A 3 42.91 -35.08 7.57
CA LYS A 3 42.15 -34.21 8.49
C LYS A 3 42.23 -32.71 8.19
N PHE A 4 43.35 -32.22 7.65
CA PHE A 4 43.54 -30.79 7.38
C PHE A 4 42.81 -30.33 6.11
N THR A 5 42.84 -31.13 5.04
CA THR A 5 42.09 -30.88 3.80
C THR A 5 40.59 -30.99 4.00
N ASP A 6 40.14 -31.92 4.84
CA ASP A 6 38.72 -32.09 5.17
C ASP A 6 38.20 -30.94 6.03
N GLN A 7 39.01 -30.43 6.98
CA GLN A 7 38.68 -29.24 7.75
C GLN A 7 38.60 -27.99 6.86
N VAL A 8 39.56 -27.77 5.96
CA VAL A 8 39.55 -26.62 5.03
C VAL A 8 38.34 -26.66 4.08
N LYS A 9 37.99 -27.84 3.54
CA LYS A 9 36.75 -28.02 2.76
C LYS A 9 35.50 -27.69 3.58
N GLY A 10 35.40 -28.20 4.80
CA GLY A 10 34.27 -27.92 5.68
C GLY A 10 34.09 -26.44 6.03
N TYR A 11 35.18 -25.66 6.12
CA TYR A 11 35.10 -24.20 6.32
C TYR A 11 34.71 -23.45 5.05
N LEU A 12 35.21 -23.87 3.88
CA LEU A 12 34.81 -23.30 2.59
C LEU A 12 33.33 -23.55 2.30
N ASP A 13 32.85 -24.78 2.50
CA ASP A 13 31.44 -25.14 2.29
C ASP A 13 30.51 -24.34 3.21
N LYS A 14 30.92 -24.12 4.47
CA LYS A 14 30.19 -23.26 5.42
C LYS A 14 30.22 -21.78 5.00
N GLY A 15 31.34 -21.28 4.48
CA GLY A 15 31.46 -19.91 3.99
C GLY A 15 30.60 -19.63 2.77
N VAL A 16 30.55 -20.58 1.82
CA VAL A 16 29.69 -20.51 0.64
C VAL A 16 28.22 -20.60 1.04
N ALA A 17 27.85 -21.51 1.94
CA ALA A 17 26.49 -21.63 2.44
C ALA A 17 26.03 -20.36 3.19
N ALA A 18 26.87 -19.80 4.06
CA ALA A 18 26.57 -18.56 4.78
C ALA A 18 26.42 -17.36 3.83
N SER A 19 27.30 -17.25 2.82
CA SER A 19 27.22 -16.19 1.80
C SER A 19 25.95 -16.29 0.97
N LYS A 20 25.54 -17.51 0.59
CA LYS A 20 24.29 -17.75 -0.12
C LYS A 20 23.08 -17.36 0.73
N ILE A 21 23.03 -17.76 2.00
CA ILE A 21 21.94 -17.39 2.92
C ILE A 21 21.89 -15.87 3.12
N ALA A 22 23.04 -15.19 3.23
CA ALA A 22 23.10 -13.74 3.38
C ALA A 22 22.62 -13.02 2.10
N LEU A 23 23.00 -13.51 0.92
CA LEU A 23 22.57 -12.98 -0.37
C LEU A 23 21.07 -13.19 -0.59
N ASP A 24 20.56 -14.38 -0.28
CA ASP A 24 19.13 -14.71 -0.37
C ASP A 24 18.31 -13.81 0.57
N LYS A 25 18.76 -13.61 1.81
CA LYS A 25 18.13 -12.67 2.76
C LYS A 25 18.20 -11.21 2.30
N ALA A 26 19.32 -10.78 1.71
CA ALA A 26 19.44 -9.44 1.18
C ALA A 26 18.48 -9.21 0.00
N GLY A 27 18.36 -10.20 -0.89
CA GLY A 27 17.42 -10.19 -2.01
C GLY A 27 15.97 -10.07 -1.57
N THR A 28 15.55 -10.87 -0.58
CA THR A 28 14.17 -10.81 -0.05
C THR A 28 13.85 -9.49 0.63
N VAL A 29 14.79 -8.89 1.37
CA VAL A 29 14.61 -7.57 1.99
C VAL A 29 14.46 -6.47 0.95
N VAL A 30 15.32 -6.45 -0.09
CA VAL A 30 15.24 -5.46 -1.17
C VAL A 30 13.93 -5.58 -1.96
N GLN A 31 13.49 -6.81 -2.25
CA GLN A 31 12.20 -7.04 -2.90
C GLN A 31 11.03 -6.53 -2.04
N GLY A 32 11.05 -6.82 -0.73
CA GLY A 32 10.03 -6.34 0.21
C GLY A 32 9.94 -4.80 0.27
N LEU A 33 11.09 -4.11 0.28
CA LEU A 33 11.14 -2.64 0.24
C LEU A 33 10.56 -2.06 -1.06
N GLY A 34 10.84 -2.71 -2.20
CA GLY A 34 10.27 -2.32 -3.49
C GLY A 34 8.75 -2.44 -3.52
N GLU A 35 8.23 -3.60 -3.07
CA GLU A 35 6.79 -3.84 -2.96
C GLU A 35 6.11 -2.87 -1.98
N LEU A 36 6.74 -2.58 -0.84
CA LEU A 36 6.26 -1.58 0.12
C LEU A 36 6.21 -0.17 -0.47
N GLY A 37 7.23 0.21 -1.24
CA GLY A 37 7.30 1.49 -1.94
C GLY A 37 6.14 1.67 -2.92
N VAL A 38 5.86 0.64 -3.73
CA VAL A 38 4.71 0.61 -4.65
C VAL A 38 3.40 0.76 -3.89
N LEU A 39 3.20 0.00 -2.81
CA LEU A 39 1.98 0.09 -1.99
C LEU A 39 1.79 1.48 -1.37
N LYS A 40 2.86 2.11 -0.87
CA LYS A 40 2.81 3.47 -0.32
C LYS A 40 2.44 4.50 -1.39
N PHE A 41 2.98 4.35 -2.59
CA PHE A 41 2.63 5.20 -3.73
C PHE A 41 1.15 5.05 -4.13
N GLU A 42 0.67 3.81 -4.28
CA GLU A 42 -0.75 3.52 -4.55
C GLU A 42 -1.66 4.12 -3.48
N HIS A 43 -1.31 3.93 -2.21
CA HIS A 43 -2.07 4.48 -1.08
C HIS A 43 -2.13 6.02 -1.14
N LYS A 44 -1.01 6.69 -1.46
CA LYS A 44 -0.98 8.15 -1.63
C LYS A 44 -1.86 8.59 -2.81
N LYS A 45 -1.82 7.87 -3.92
CA LYS A 45 -2.66 8.14 -5.09
C LYS A 45 -4.15 8.02 -4.74
N LEU A 46 -4.56 6.92 -4.10
CA LEU A 46 -5.94 6.71 -3.66
C LEU A 46 -6.44 7.83 -2.73
N ASN A 47 -5.60 8.29 -1.80
CA ASN A 47 -5.94 9.42 -0.93
C ASN A 47 -6.10 10.74 -1.71
N SER A 48 -5.24 10.98 -2.71
CA SER A 48 -5.38 12.12 -3.61
C SER A 48 -6.69 12.05 -4.41
N ASP A 49 -7.04 10.87 -4.91
CA ASP A 49 -8.28 10.67 -5.67
C ASP A 49 -9.51 10.88 -4.77
N LYS A 50 -9.50 10.35 -3.54
CA LYS A 50 -10.53 10.63 -2.52
C LYS A 50 -10.70 12.13 -2.26
N LYS A 51 -9.59 12.88 -2.15
CA LYS A 51 -9.64 14.34 -1.97
C LYS A 51 -10.34 15.03 -3.14
N LYS A 52 -10.00 14.66 -4.38
CA LYS A 52 -10.66 15.20 -5.59
C LYS A 52 -12.15 14.86 -5.62
N THR A 53 -12.51 13.62 -5.28
CA THR A 53 -13.91 13.18 -5.25
C THR A 53 -14.72 13.91 -4.16
N LEU A 54 -14.11 14.19 -2.99
CA LEU A 54 -14.71 15.04 -1.96
C LEU A 54 -14.92 16.48 -2.43
N GLN A 55 -13.95 17.06 -3.15
CA GLN A 55 -14.10 18.39 -3.75
C GLN A 55 -15.25 18.42 -4.74
N ARG A 56 -15.36 17.40 -5.60
CA ARG A 56 -16.48 17.27 -6.54
C ARG A 56 -17.83 17.17 -5.82
N LEU A 57 -17.91 16.40 -4.73
CA LEU A 57 -19.11 16.33 -3.90
C LEU A 57 -19.49 17.72 -3.35
N GLY A 58 -18.53 18.44 -2.78
CA GLY A 58 -18.74 19.77 -2.25
C GLY A 58 -19.23 20.75 -3.32
N SER A 59 -18.64 20.73 -4.51
CA SER A 59 -19.08 21.56 -5.64
C SER A 59 -20.50 21.26 -6.10
N GLU A 60 -20.89 19.98 -6.18
CA GLU A 60 -22.26 19.61 -6.56
C GLU A 60 -23.26 20.03 -5.49
N VAL A 61 -22.97 19.78 -4.21
CA VAL A 61 -23.81 20.21 -3.06
C VAL A 61 -23.97 21.72 -3.04
N TYR A 62 -22.87 22.46 -3.23
CA TYR A 62 -22.92 23.92 -3.32
C TYR A 62 -23.77 24.38 -4.50
N SER A 63 -23.63 23.75 -5.67
CA SER A 63 -24.40 24.11 -6.87
C SER A 63 -25.90 23.85 -6.69
N LEU A 64 -26.27 22.72 -6.09
CA LEU A 64 -27.67 22.38 -5.80
C LEU A 64 -28.30 23.36 -4.79
N SER A 65 -27.56 23.70 -3.72
CA SER A 65 -28.04 24.61 -2.68
C SER A 65 -28.11 26.07 -3.15
N SER A 66 -27.05 26.57 -3.79
CA SER A 66 -26.95 27.99 -4.16
C SER A 66 -27.63 28.34 -5.49
N ALA A 67 -27.44 27.55 -6.54
CA ALA A 67 -27.91 27.89 -7.88
C ALA A 67 -29.34 27.40 -8.15
N LYS A 68 -29.73 26.28 -7.53
CA LYS A 68 -31.09 25.73 -7.67
C LYS A 68 -31.99 26.02 -6.47
N GLY A 69 -31.44 26.61 -5.40
CA GLY A 69 -32.20 26.97 -4.20
C GLY A 69 -32.75 25.77 -3.43
N VAL A 70 -32.15 24.59 -3.57
CA VAL A 70 -32.66 23.37 -2.92
C VAL A 70 -32.25 23.38 -1.45
N GLU A 71 -33.24 23.41 -0.56
CA GLU A 71 -33.01 23.44 0.90
C GLU A 71 -32.53 22.10 1.47
N GLN A 72 -32.88 20.98 0.81
CA GLN A 72 -32.53 19.63 1.26
C GLN A 72 -32.00 18.78 0.12
N ILE A 73 -30.81 18.20 0.31
CA ILE A 73 -30.18 17.32 -0.67
C ILE A 73 -30.29 15.89 -0.16
N SER A 74 -31.02 15.04 -0.89
CA SER A 74 -31.11 13.61 -0.57
C SER A 74 -29.83 12.87 -0.98
N PHE A 75 -29.46 11.88 -0.17
CA PHE A 75 -28.43 10.90 -0.51
C PHE A 75 -28.82 9.99 -1.69
N GLU A 76 -30.09 10.01 -2.10
CA GLU A 76 -30.63 9.26 -3.24
C GLU A 76 -30.58 10.06 -4.54
N ASP A 77 -30.25 11.36 -4.50
CA ASP A 77 -30.00 12.13 -5.72
C ASP A 77 -28.97 11.40 -6.58
N GLU A 78 -29.28 11.22 -7.86
CA GLU A 78 -28.52 10.34 -8.74
C GLU A 78 -27.03 10.73 -8.80
N LYS A 79 -26.75 12.03 -8.85
CA LYS A 79 -25.38 12.53 -8.89
C LYS A 79 -24.69 12.40 -7.53
N ILE A 80 -25.37 12.80 -6.46
CA ILE A 80 -24.81 12.73 -5.10
C ILE A 80 -24.53 11.28 -4.70
N SER A 81 -25.50 10.38 -4.93
CA SER A 81 -25.39 8.97 -4.61
C SER A 81 -24.24 8.29 -5.37
N GLY A 82 -24.01 8.66 -6.63
CA GLY A 82 -22.88 8.20 -7.44
C GLY A 82 -21.53 8.60 -6.84
N ILE A 83 -21.38 9.88 -6.49
CA ILE A 83 -20.15 10.41 -5.88
C ILE A 83 -19.87 9.73 -4.52
N ILE A 84 -20.91 9.50 -3.72
CA ILE A 84 -20.78 8.84 -2.41
C ILE A 84 -20.41 7.36 -2.54
N LYS A 85 -20.96 6.65 -3.53
CA LYS A 85 -20.56 5.25 -3.82
C LYS A 85 -19.09 5.17 -4.21
N GLU A 86 -18.60 6.12 -4.99
CA GLU A 86 -17.19 6.22 -5.35
C GLU A 86 -16.31 6.46 -4.11
N LEU A 87 -16.69 7.42 -3.24
CA LEU A 87 -15.97 7.67 -1.97
C LEU A 87 -15.91 6.42 -1.08
N LYS A 88 -17.03 5.70 -0.92
CA LYS A 88 -17.07 4.44 -0.17
C LYS A 88 -16.15 3.37 -0.76
N THR A 89 -15.99 3.35 -2.07
CA THR A 89 -15.09 2.42 -2.75
C THR A 89 -13.64 2.79 -2.50
N LEU A 90 -13.30 4.08 -2.63
CA LEU A 90 -11.97 4.60 -2.32
C LEU A 90 -11.59 4.33 -0.85
N ASP A 91 -12.51 4.51 0.09
CA ASP A 91 -12.28 4.21 1.51
C ASP A 91 -11.95 2.73 1.75
N LYS A 92 -12.65 1.81 1.09
CA LYS A 92 -12.35 0.38 1.19
C LYS A 92 -10.95 0.06 0.66
N GLU A 93 -10.59 0.61 -0.49
CA GLU A 93 -9.29 0.37 -1.11
C GLU A 93 -8.13 1.00 -0.32
N ILE A 94 -8.33 2.21 0.22
CA ILE A 94 -7.37 2.89 1.13
C ILE A 94 -7.12 2.01 2.36
N ASN A 95 -8.19 1.60 3.06
CA ASN A 95 -8.09 0.77 4.25
C ASN A 95 -7.39 -0.57 3.96
N LYS A 96 -7.65 -1.16 2.79
CA LYS A 96 -6.99 -2.39 2.34
C LYS A 96 -5.48 -2.19 2.15
N ARG A 97 -5.06 -1.09 1.50
CA ARG A 97 -3.63 -0.76 1.32
C ARG A 97 -2.95 -0.45 2.65
N GLU A 98 -3.60 0.34 3.51
CA GLU A 98 -3.06 0.73 4.81
C GLU A 98 -2.79 -0.49 5.70
N LYS A 99 -3.70 -1.47 5.72
CA LYS A 99 -3.49 -2.73 6.46
C LYS A 99 -2.29 -3.52 5.94
N LYS A 100 -2.10 -3.59 4.61
CA LYS A 100 -0.95 -4.27 3.99
C LYS A 100 0.37 -3.56 4.32
N ILE A 101 0.40 -2.23 4.21
CA ILE A 101 1.58 -1.42 4.57
C ILE A 101 1.97 -1.69 6.03
N LYS A 102 1.00 -1.62 6.96
CA LYS A 102 1.26 -1.89 8.39
C LYS A 102 1.77 -3.31 8.65
N ALA A 103 1.28 -4.30 7.90
CA ALA A 103 1.75 -5.68 8.02
C ALA A 103 3.22 -5.80 7.55
N MET A 104 3.56 -5.27 6.37
CA MET A 104 4.92 -5.31 5.84
C MET A 104 5.92 -4.53 6.70
N GLU A 105 5.56 -3.35 7.20
CA GLU A 105 6.40 -2.58 8.12
C GLU A 105 6.64 -3.28 9.47
N LYS A 106 5.73 -4.17 9.89
CA LYS A 106 5.90 -4.98 11.10
C LYS A 106 6.85 -6.16 10.85
N ASP A 107 6.81 -6.74 9.66
CA ASP A 107 7.67 -7.86 9.28
C ASP A 107 9.11 -7.40 8.97
N GLU A 108 9.31 -6.18 8.44
CA GLU A 108 10.66 -5.58 8.31
C GLU A 108 11.35 -5.30 9.66
N LYS A 109 10.57 -5.12 10.73
CA LYS A 109 11.09 -4.82 12.08
C LYS A 109 11.37 -6.07 12.94
N ARG A 110 11.05 -7.26 12.44
CA ARG A 110 11.21 -8.55 13.13
C ARG A 110 12.48 -9.25 12.67
#